data_AF-A0A177G5I6-F1
#
_entry.id   AF-A0A177G5I6-F1
#
_cell.length_a   1.000
_cell.length_b   1.000
_cell.length_c   1.000
_cell.angle_alpha   90.00
_cell.angle_beta   90.00
_cell.angle_gamma   90.00
#
_symmetry.space_group_name_H-M   'P 1'
#
loop_
_entity.id
_entity.type
_entity.pdbx_description
1 polymer ?
#
loop_
_entity_poly.entity_id
_entity_poly.type
_entity_poly.pdbx_seq_one_letter_code
_entity_poly.pdbx_strand_id
1 'polypeptide(L)' 'MNLDVGYHITKYLQVQASIYNLTNTHASASQYAYDYRLTPTSPIETGSTYHPLEPRSARFSVTVNF' A
#
# COMPACT_ATOMS: atom_id res chain seq x y z
N MET A 1 8.65 0.19 4.93
CA MET A 1 8.76 -0.97 5.86
C MET A 1 7.37 -1.36 6.34
N ASN A 2 7.11 -2.65 6.54
CA ASN A 2 5.85 -3.16 7.06
C ASN A 2 6.12 -4.01 8.31
N LEU A 3 5.18 -4.05 9.25
CA LEU A 3 5.23 -4.87 10.45
C LEU A 3 4.03 -5.80 10.47
N ASP A 4 4.25 -7.08 10.74
CA ASP A 4 3.18 -8.07 10.91
C ASP A 4 3.39 -8.82 12.24
N VAL A 5 2.37 -8.83 13.09
CA VAL A 5 2.40 -9.49 14.39
C VAL A 5 1.11 -10.28 14.56
N GLY A 6 1.24 -11.57 14.88
CA GLY A 6 0.10 -12.45 15.13
C GLY A 6 0.31 -13.29 16.39
N TYR A 7 -0.80 -13.71 17.00
CA TYR A 7 -0.79 -14.58 18.17
C TYR A 7 -1.95 -15.58 18.13
N HIS A 8 -1.63 -16.84 18.43
CA HIS A 8 -2.62 -17.89 18.65
C HIS A 8 -3.07 -17.85 20.11
N ILE A 9 -4.28 -17.37 20.35
CA ILE A 9 -4.86 -17.33 21.70
C ILE A 9 -5.27 -18.74 22.11
N THR A 10 -5.83 -19.51 21.18
CA THR A 10 -6.13 -20.94 21.36
C THR A 10 -5.88 -21.67 20.03
N LYS A 11 -6.05 -23.00 20.01
CA LYS A 11 -6.03 -23.77 18.74
C LYS A 11 -7.13 -23.35 17.75
N TYR A 12 -8.16 -22.63 18.20
CA TYR A 12 -9.30 -22.20 17.41
C TYR A 12 -9.33 -20.71 17.12
N LEU A 13 -8.53 -19.90 17.83
CA LEU A 13 -8.60 -18.45 17.76
C LEU A 13 -7.20 -17.86 17.54
N GLN A 14 -7.07 -17.10 16.46
CA GLN A 14 -5.87 -16.34 16.13
C GLN A 14 -6.22 -14.87 15.92
N VAL A 15 -5.36 -13.99 16.42
CA VAL A 15 -5.42 -12.55 16.16
C VAL A 15 -4.18 -12.10 15.41
N GLN A 16 -4.31 -11.12 14.53
CA GLN A 16 -3.21 -10.56 13.76
C GLN A 16 -3.39 -9.05 13.60
N ALA A 17 -2.29 -8.32 13.69
CA ALA A 17 -2.17 -6.91 13.37
C ALA A 17 -1.06 -6.70 12.35
N SER A 18 -1.42 -6.12 11.21
CA SER A 18 -0.49 -5.76 10.14
C SER A 18 -0.44 -4.23 10.01
N ILE A 19 0.75 -3.64 10.10
CA ILE A 19 0.99 -2.20 9.90
C ILE A 19 1.78 -2.01 8.60
N TYR A 20 1.19 -1.27 7.68
CA TYR A 20 1.79 -0.93 6.39
C TYR A 20 2.37 0.48 6.44
N ASN A 21 3.48 0.68 5.74
CA ASN A 21 4.22 1.94 5.74
C ASN A 21 4.54 2.44 7.18
N LEU A 22 5.19 1.57 7.97
CA LEU A 22 5.51 1.79 9.39
C LEU A 22 6.25 3.11 9.62
N THR A 23 7.15 3.50 8.72
CA THR A 23 7.93 4.74 8.81
C THR A 23 7.21 5.97 8.25
N ASN A 24 5.96 5.82 7.79
CA ASN A 24 5.17 6.87 7.15
C ASN A 24 5.94 7.60 6.04
N THR A 25 6.56 6.83 5.15
CA THR A 25 7.35 7.35 4.04
C THR A 25 6.41 7.87 2.96
N HIS A 26 6.74 9.04 2.39
CA HIS A 26 6.00 9.69 1.31
C HIS A 26 6.69 9.48 -0.05
N ALA A 27 7.00 8.22 -0.37
CA ALA A 27 7.61 7.86 -1.64
C ALA A 27 6.55 7.69 -2.74
N SER A 28 7.01 7.44 -3.97
CA SER A 28 6.13 7.00 -5.06
C SER A 28 5.99 5.49 -5.06
N ALA A 29 4.77 4.96 -5.08
CA ALA A 29 4.48 3.54 -5.27
C ALA A 29 4.71 3.10 -6.72
N SER A 30 4.44 3.98 -7.69
CA SER A 30 4.83 3.79 -9.08
C SER A 30 5.22 5.12 -9.70
N GLN A 31 6.14 5.08 -10.65
CA GLN A 31 6.65 6.26 -11.36
C GLN A 31 6.85 5.91 -12.82
N TYR A 32 6.29 6.73 -13.69
CA TYR A 32 6.33 6.57 -15.14
C TYR A 32 7.01 7.79 -15.76
N ALA A 33 8.09 7.55 -16.49
CA ALA A 33 8.83 8.58 -17.21
C ALA A 33 8.63 8.40 -18.72
N TYR A 34 7.39 8.60 -19.18
CA TYR A 34 7.07 8.65 -20.60
C TYR A 34 6.18 9.85 -20.89
N ASP A 35 6.35 10.40 -22.09
CA ASP A 35 5.50 11.44 -22.63
C ASP A 35 4.10 10.88 -22.86
N TYR A 36 3.07 11.58 -22.36
CA TYR A 36 1.69 11.15 -22.53
C TYR A 36 0.80 12.29 -22.99
N ARG A 37 -0.33 11.92 -23.59
CA ARG A 37 -1.40 12.85 -23.97
C ARG A 37 -2.71 12.31 -23.44
N LEU A 38 -3.55 13.18 -22.88
CA LEU A 38 -4.89 12.79 -22.44
C LEU A 38 -5.80 12.44 -23.62
N THR A 39 -5.63 13.11 -24.76
CA THR A 39 -6.31 12.82 -26.03
C THR A 39 -5.34 12.96 -27.21
N PRO A 40 -5.62 12.41 -28.41
CA PRO A 40 -4.72 12.50 -29.57
C PRO A 40 -4.35 13.94 -29.97
N THR A 41 -5.21 14.91 -29.67
CA THR A 41 -5.02 16.34 -29.99
C THR A 41 -4.50 17.17 -28.83
N SER A 42 -4.38 16.60 -27.62
CA SER A 42 -3.85 17.32 -26.46
C SER A 42 -2.34 17.61 -26.62
N PRO A 43 -1.84 18.70 -26.00
CA PRO A 43 -0.41 18.91 -25.81
C PRO A 43 0.26 17.66 -25.20
N ILE A 44 1.53 17.44 -25.55
CA ILE A 44 2.34 16.40 -24.88
C ILE A 44 2.63 16.89 -23.47
N GLU A 45 2.21 16.11 -22.48
CA GLU A 45 2.65 16.28 -21.11
C GLU A 45 3.96 15.51 -20.93
N THR A 46 5.04 16.25 -20.72
CA THR A 46 6.39 15.72 -20.49
C THR A 46 6.69 15.76 -18.99
N GLY A 47 7.14 14.64 -18.41
CA GLY A 47 7.50 14.60 -17.00
C GLY A 47 7.39 13.21 -16.39
N SER A 48 7.47 13.17 -15.06
CA SER A 48 7.31 11.94 -14.29
C SER A 48 5.91 11.91 -13.65
N THR A 49 5.01 11.10 -14.18
CA THR A 49 3.73 10.80 -13.51
C THR A 49 3.98 9.77 -12.43
N TYR A 50 3.57 10.04 -11.21
CA TYR A 50 3.73 9.10 -10.11
C TYR A 50 2.43 8.84 -9.35
N HIS A 51 2.30 7.62 -8.83
CA HIS A 51 1.28 7.27 -7.85
C HIS A 51 1.92 7.33 -6.47
N PRO A 52 1.39 8.13 -5.52
CA PRO A 52 1.96 8.20 -4.18
C PRO A 52 1.80 6.87 -3.45
N LEU A 53 2.78 6.51 -2.63
CA LEU A 53 2.66 5.39 -1.70
C LEU A 53 1.54 5.64 -0.70
N GLU A 54 0.79 4.59 -0.34
CA GLU A 54 -0.29 4.72 0.63
C GLU A 54 0.22 5.25 1.97
N PRO A 55 -0.54 6.13 2.65
CA PRO A 55 -0.25 6.54 4.01
C PRO A 55 -0.14 5.35 4.97
N ARG A 56 0.51 5.57 6.13
CA ARG A 56 0.54 4.55 7.19
C ARG A 56 -0.87 4.05 7.48
N SER A 57 -1.05 2.73 7.38
CA SER A 57 -2.33 2.07 7.59
C SER A 57 -2.15 0.80 8.41
N ALA A 58 -3.22 0.36 9.06
CA ALA A 58 -3.23 -0.84 9.87
C ALA A 58 -4.42 -1.73 9.51
N ARG A 59 -4.22 -3.04 9.56
CA ARG A 59 -5.26 -4.05 9.42
C ARG A 59 -5.24 -4.94 10.65
N PHE A 60 -6.41 -5.15 11.24
CA PHE A 60 -6.64 -6.12 12.31
C PHE A 60 -7.48 -7.27 11.78
N SER A 61 -7.05 -8.49 12.05
CA SER A 61 -7.71 -9.71 11.63
C SER A 61 -7.93 -10.63 12.83
N VAL A 62 -9.10 -11.27 12.87
CA VAL A 62 -9.41 -12.34 13.81
C VAL A 62 -9.82 -13.55 13.00
N THR A 63 -9.18 -14.69 13.25
CA THR A 63 -9.48 -15.96 12.58
C THR A 63 -10.03 -16.93 13.59
N VAL A 64 -11.17 -17.55 13.26
CA VAL A 64 -11.81 -18.61 14.05
C VAL A 64 -11.83 -19.89 13.22
N ASN A 65 -11.27 -20.96 13.75
CA ASN A 65 -11.26 -22.29 13.14
C ASN A 65 -12.21 -23.22 13.91
N PHE A 66 -12.97 -24.05 13.20
CA PHE A 66 -13.93 -25.01 13.76
C PHE A 66 -13.46 -26.44 13.54
#